data_AF-A0A3N9TVJ5-F1
#
_entry.id   AF-A0A3N9TVJ5-F1
#
_cell.length_a   1.000
_cell.length_b   1.000
_cell.length_c   1.000
_cell.angle_alpha   90.00
_cell.angle_beta   90.00
_cell.angle_gamma   90.00
#
_symmetry.space_group_name_H-M   'P 1'
#
loop_
_entity.id
_entity.type
_entity.pdbx_description
1 polymer ?
#
loop_
_entity_poly.entity_id
_entity_poly.type
_entity_poly.pdbx_seq_one_letter_code
_entity_poly.pdbx_strand_id
1 'polypeptide(L)'
;MTRKIIVGSRRSQLALTQTKWVIAKLQEQFPEISFEIEEIVTKGDRILDVTLSKVGGKGLFVSEVEDALIAKRIDFAVHSMKDVPSELAGGLMIGAIPKRENPLDCLIFKQGNSLDSLANGAVIGTSSLRRAAQLLHVRPDLNIKPIRGNIDTRLRKLREEDFDAIVLAVAGLKRMDWLDKLEQGYAFLDESICLPAVGQGALAIECRADDTVVKEMLALLNDEETNLAVTAERTLLKALDGGCEIPIAGHATVKDGSLELKGLVSSVDGKLFYQITEQGEDPKALGLSVADQLIQLGAKEVIQGLRDNV
;
A
#
# COMPACT_ATOMS: atom_id res chain seq x y z
N MET A 1 22.17 -29.25 -13.23
CA MET A 1 21.99 -27.80 -13.40
C MET A 1 21.17 -27.31 -12.23
N THR A 2 21.67 -26.35 -11.47
CA THR A 2 20.90 -25.68 -10.41
C THR A 2 19.72 -24.95 -11.05
N ARG A 3 18.51 -25.15 -10.51
CA ARG A 3 17.30 -24.53 -11.04
C ARG A 3 17.43 -23.02 -10.86
N LYS A 4 17.33 -22.28 -11.98
CA LYS A 4 17.32 -20.82 -11.99
C LYS A 4 15.87 -20.36 -11.82
N ILE A 5 15.64 -19.40 -10.92
CA ILE A 5 14.35 -18.76 -10.67
C ILE A 5 14.48 -17.28 -11.05
N ILE A 6 13.61 -16.80 -11.93
CA ILE A 6 13.60 -15.41 -12.40
C ILE A 6 12.55 -14.64 -11.61
N VAL A 7 12.94 -13.54 -10.98
CA VAL A 7 12.09 -12.75 -10.08
C VAL A 7 11.79 -11.40 -10.69
N GLY A 8 10.52 -11.12 -10.94
CA GLY A 8 10.08 -9.82 -11.44
C GLY A 8 10.15 -8.74 -10.38
N SER A 9 10.70 -7.58 -10.75
CA SER A 9 10.69 -6.39 -9.91
C SER A 9 10.49 -5.12 -10.72
N ARG A 10 9.86 -4.11 -10.12
CA ARG A 10 9.91 -2.75 -10.66
C ARG A 10 11.31 -2.16 -10.46
N ARG A 11 11.67 -1.18 -11.28
CA ARG A 11 13.00 -0.53 -11.24
C ARG A 11 13.23 0.43 -10.06
N SER A 12 12.18 0.77 -9.31
CA SER A 12 12.34 1.70 -8.19
C SER A 12 13.24 1.08 -7.12
N GLN A 13 14.03 1.92 -6.46
CA GLN A 13 14.97 1.45 -5.44
C GLN A 13 14.26 0.65 -4.34
N LEU A 14 13.07 1.10 -3.91
CA LEU A 14 12.26 0.38 -2.92
C LEU A 14 11.80 -1.00 -3.43
N ALA A 15 11.36 -1.10 -4.69
CA ALA A 15 10.91 -2.38 -5.26
C ALA A 15 12.07 -3.38 -5.37
N LEU A 16 13.24 -2.93 -5.83
CA LEU A 16 14.45 -3.75 -5.86
C LEU A 16 14.88 -4.17 -4.46
N THR A 17 14.84 -3.27 -3.47
CA THR A 17 15.14 -3.61 -2.06
C THR A 17 14.19 -4.65 -1.51
N GLN A 18 12.88 -4.52 -1.74
CA GLN A 18 11.87 -5.50 -1.35
C GLN A 18 12.11 -6.87 -2.01
N THR A 19 12.46 -6.86 -3.30
CA THR A 19 12.72 -8.08 -4.07
C THR A 19 13.98 -8.78 -3.57
N LYS A 20 15.06 -8.04 -3.34
CA LYS A 20 16.30 -8.57 -2.76
C LYS A 20 16.08 -9.16 -1.37
N TRP A 21 15.23 -8.54 -0.55
CA TRP A 21 14.87 -9.08 0.75
C TRP A 21 14.14 -10.44 0.65
N VAL A 22 13.17 -10.56 -0.26
CA VAL A 22 12.49 -11.84 -0.52
C VAL A 22 13.47 -12.90 -1.01
N ILE A 23 14.33 -12.55 -1.98
CA ILE A 23 15.36 -13.46 -2.49
C ILE A 23 16.30 -13.91 -1.37
N ALA A 24 16.76 -13.00 -0.51
CA ALA A 24 17.64 -13.36 0.61
C ALA A 24 16.97 -14.38 1.54
N LYS A 25 15.68 -14.19 1.85
CA LYS A 25 14.90 -15.13 2.68
C LYS A 25 14.73 -16.50 2.04
N LEU A 26 14.51 -16.55 0.72
CA LEU A 26 14.44 -17.82 -0.01
C LEU A 26 15.82 -18.48 -0.14
N GLN A 27 16.88 -17.71 -0.35
CA GLN A 27 18.24 -18.22 -0.48
C GLN A 27 18.72 -18.88 0.83
N GLU A 28 18.28 -18.38 1.99
CA GLU A 28 18.52 -19.02 3.30
C GLU A 28 17.94 -20.45 3.36
N GLN A 29 16.78 -20.67 2.73
CA GLN A 29 16.07 -21.97 2.72
C GLN A 29 16.51 -22.88 1.57
N PHE A 30 16.94 -22.29 0.45
CA PHE A 30 17.32 -22.99 -0.78
C PHE A 30 18.69 -22.51 -1.30
N PRO A 31 19.81 -22.86 -0.62
CA PRO A 31 21.16 -22.38 -0.98
C PRO A 31 21.62 -22.78 -2.38
N GLU A 32 21.06 -23.86 -2.93
CA GLU A 32 21.36 -24.37 -4.26
C GLU A 32 20.59 -23.67 -5.38
N ILE A 33 19.50 -22.97 -5.09
CA ILE A 33 18.70 -22.28 -6.12
C ILE A 33 19.37 -20.95 -6.47
N SER A 34 19.46 -20.67 -7.77
CA SER A 34 19.95 -19.38 -8.27
C SER A 34 18.77 -18.46 -8.55
N PHE A 35 18.77 -17.26 -7.97
CA PHE A 35 17.75 -16.24 -8.22
C PHE A 35 18.33 -15.11 -9.09
N GLU A 36 17.59 -14.72 -10.12
CA GLU A 36 17.92 -13.57 -10.99
C GLU A 36 16.77 -12.57 -10.98
N ILE A 37 17.07 -11.27 -10.87
CA ILE A 37 16.04 -10.22 -10.93
C ILE A 37 15.86 -9.79 -12.38
N GLU A 38 14.63 -9.83 -12.87
CA GLU A 38 14.23 -9.16 -14.10
C GLU A 38 13.53 -7.83 -13.77
N GLU A 39 14.13 -6.73 -14.23
CA GLU A 39 13.62 -5.39 -14.05
C GLU A 39 12.56 -5.01 -15.08
N ILE A 40 11.32 -4.86 -14.64
CA ILE A 40 10.14 -4.55 -15.46
C ILE A 40 9.76 -3.08 -15.33
N VAL A 41 9.54 -2.41 -16.46
CA VAL A 41 9.07 -1.01 -16.51
C VAL A 41 7.56 -1.01 -16.65
N THR A 42 6.86 -0.46 -15.67
CA THR A 42 5.40 -0.35 -15.68
C THR A 42 4.94 0.97 -16.29
N LYS A 43 3.67 1.06 -16.73
CA LYS A 43 3.07 2.35 -17.13
C LYS A 43 3.18 3.40 -16.04
N GLY A 44 3.01 3.01 -14.78
CA GLY A 44 3.13 3.92 -13.64
C GLY A 44 4.53 4.50 -13.43
N ASP A 45 5.57 3.85 -13.96
CA ASP A 45 6.94 4.39 -13.96
C ASP A 45 7.14 5.43 -15.08
N ARG A 46 6.34 5.37 -16.15
CA ARG A 46 6.44 6.27 -17.32
C ARG A 46 5.56 7.51 -17.18
N ILE A 47 4.40 7.39 -16.52
CA ILE A 47 3.41 8.47 -16.41
C ILE A 47 3.59 9.22 -15.07
N LEU A 48 4.49 10.20 -15.06
CA LEU A 48 4.73 11.04 -13.87
C LEU A 48 3.83 12.29 -13.82
N ASP A 49 3.36 12.78 -14.97
CA ASP A 49 2.80 14.14 -15.13
C ASP A 49 1.27 14.26 -14.98
N VAL A 50 0.55 13.18 -14.66
CA VAL A 50 -0.93 13.18 -14.63
C VAL A 50 -1.45 12.55 -13.33
N THR A 51 -2.32 13.24 -12.56
CA THR A 51 -2.85 12.77 -11.25
C THR A 51 -3.42 11.35 -11.30
N LEU A 52 -3.23 10.54 -10.24
CA LEU A 52 -3.47 9.08 -10.28
C LEU A 52 -4.96 8.81 -10.47
N SER A 53 -5.78 9.65 -9.85
CA SER A 53 -7.23 9.73 -10.05
C SER A 53 -7.66 10.03 -11.48
N LYS A 54 -6.84 10.75 -12.27
CA LYS A 54 -7.12 11.09 -13.67
C LYS A 54 -6.54 10.10 -14.68
N VAL A 55 -5.51 9.34 -14.30
CA VAL A 55 -4.92 8.35 -15.21
C VAL A 55 -5.85 7.17 -15.41
N GLY A 56 -6.59 6.77 -14.38
CA GLY A 56 -7.56 5.68 -14.45
C GLY A 56 -6.91 4.33 -14.78
N GLY A 57 -7.23 3.29 -14.03
CA GLY A 57 -6.84 1.93 -14.41
C GLY A 57 -6.42 1.08 -13.22
N LYS A 58 -7.16 0.00 -13.01
CA LYS A 58 -6.75 -1.10 -12.13
C LYS A 58 -5.37 -1.60 -12.60
N GLY A 59 -4.40 -1.67 -11.70
CA GLY A 59 -3.11 -2.32 -11.97
C GLY A 59 -2.03 -1.51 -12.69
N LEU A 60 -2.01 -0.16 -12.61
CA LEU A 60 -0.99 0.71 -13.25
C LEU A 60 0.49 0.30 -12.98
N PHE A 61 0.73 -0.38 -11.86
CA PHE A 61 2.05 -0.83 -11.41
C PHE A 61 2.22 -2.36 -11.45
N VAL A 62 1.22 -3.09 -11.95
CA VAL A 62 1.14 -4.56 -11.84
C VAL A 62 0.96 -5.20 -13.22
N SER A 63 0.28 -4.55 -14.17
CA SER A 63 -0.05 -5.15 -15.47
C SER A 63 1.15 -5.72 -16.24
N GLU A 64 2.24 -4.96 -16.38
CA GLU A 64 3.41 -5.43 -17.14
C GLU A 64 4.16 -6.56 -16.42
N VAL A 65 3.97 -6.68 -15.10
CA VAL A 65 4.53 -7.74 -14.28
C VAL A 65 3.68 -9.01 -14.42
N GLU A 66 2.35 -8.89 -14.40
CA GLU A 66 1.41 -9.98 -14.68
C GLU A 66 1.63 -10.56 -16.09
N ASP A 67 1.82 -9.70 -17.10
CA ASP A 67 2.16 -10.11 -18.47
C ASP A 67 3.45 -10.95 -18.50
N ALA A 68 4.42 -10.63 -17.66
CA ALA A 68 5.67 -11.37 -17.54
C ALA A 68 5.50 -12.74 -16.87
N LEU A 69 4.66 -12.82 -15.84
CA LEU A 69 4.30 -14.08 -15.18
C LEU A 69 3.57 -15.02 -16.13
N ILE A 70 2.58 -14.50 -16.86
CA ILE A 70 1.78 -15.24 -17.84
C ILE A 70 2.65 -15.71 -19.00
N ALA A 71 3.55 -14.85 -19.50
CA ALA A 71 4.50 -15.20 -20.55
C ALA A 71 5.63 -16.14 -20.08
N LYS A 72 5.64 -16.54 -18.80
CA LYS A 72 6.69 -17.37 -18.17
C LYS A 72 8.09 -16.79 -18.33
N ARG A 73 8.18 -15.46 -18.39
CA ARG A 73 9.45 -14.71 -18.44
C ARG A 73 10.07 -14.62 -17.04
N ILE A 74 9.21 -14.46 -16.05
CA ILE A 74 9.52 -14.49 -14.62
C ILE A 74 8.70 -15.58 -13.93
N ASP A 75 9.18 -16.08 -12.80
CA ASP A 75 8.56 -17.15 -12.02
C ASP A 75 7.65 -16.64 -10.90
N PHE A 76 8.09 -15.58 -10.23
CA PHE A 76 7.28 -14.84 -9.28
C PHE A 76 7.66 -13.35 -9.29
N ALA A 77 6.82 -12.51 -8.71
CA ALA A 77 7.03 -11.08 -8.58
C ALA A 77 6.77 -10.59 -7.16
N VAL A 78 7.44 -9.51 -6.76
CA VAL A 78 7.30 -8.92 -5.42
C VAL A 78 6.67 -7.54 -5.51
N HIS A 79 5.57 -7.36 -4.78
CA HIS A 79 4.79 -6.13 -4.75
C HIS A 79 4.63 -5.61 -3.33
N SER A 80 4.45 -4.30 -3.18
CA SER A 80 3.82 -3.77 -1.97
C SER A 80 2.32 -4.07 -2.05
N MET A 81 1.74 -4.71 -1.02
CA MET A 81 0.37 -5.23 -1.08
C MET A 81 -0.68 -4.15 -1.40
N LYS A 82 -0.47 -2.93 -0.91
CA LYS A 82 -1.36 -1.78 -1.19
C LYS A 82 -1.43 -1.37 -2.67
N ASP A 83 -0.46 -1.79 -3.48
CA ASP A 83 -0.40 -1.50 -4.92
C ASP A 83 -1.00 -2.67 -5.73
N VAL A 84 -1.38 -3.77 -5.08
CA VAL A 84 -1.96 -4.96 -5.72
C VAL A 84 -3.46 -4.80 -5.85
N PRO A 85 -4.03 -4.88 -7.07
CA PRO A 85 -5.47 -4.75 -7.28
C PRO A 85 -6.25 -5.81 -6.52
N SER A 86 -7.54 -5.58 -6.24
CA SER A 86 -8.42 -6.53 -5.56
C SER A 86 -8.56 -7.86 -6.32
N GLU A 87 -8.40 -7.82 -7.64
CA GLU A 87 -8.45 -8.96 -8.55
C GLU A 87 -7.17 -9.00 -9.38
N LEU A 88 -6.55 -10.18 -9.44
CA LEU A 88 -5.36 -10.45 -10.26
C LEU A 88 -5.77 -10.98 -11.63
N ALA A 89 -4.85 -10.93 -12.59
CA ALA A 89 -5.05 -11.55 -13.89
C ALA A 89 -5.31 -13.08 -13.78
N GLY A 90 -6.09 -13.60 -14.73
CA GLY A 90 -6.46 -15.02 -14.74
C GLY A 90 -5.25 -15.94 -14.77
N GLY A 91 -5.23 -16.93 -13.87
CA GLY A 91 -4.12 -17.88 -13.73
C GLY A 91 -3.00 -17.42 -12.80
N LEU A 92 -3.09 -16.23 -12.20
CA LEU A 92 -2.15 -15.74 -11.19
C LEU A 92 -2.76 -15.81 -9.78
N MET A 93 -1.89 -15.82 -8.78
CA MET A 93 -2.26 -15.80 -7.37
C MET A 93 -1.20 -15.13 -6.50
N ILE A 94 -1.60 -14.70 -5.31
CA ILE A 94 -0.65 -14.36 -4.24
C ILE A 94 -0.15 -15.67 -3.64
N GLY A 95 1.09 -16.05 -3.96
CA GLY A 95 1.73 -17.25 -3.44
C GLY A 95 2.17 -17.10 -1.98
N ALA A 96 2.55 -15.89 -1.57
CA ALA A 96 2.87 -15.61 -0.18
C ALA A 96 2.65 -14.16 0.25
N ILE A 97 2.31 -14.00 1.53
CA ILE A 97 2.24 -12.73 2.26
C ILE A 97 3.18 -12.84 3.46
N PRO A 98 4.41 -12.28 3.36
CA PRO A 98 5.34 -12.25 4.48
C PRO A 98 4.89 -11.33 5.60
N LYS A 99 5.54 -11.48 6.77
CA LYS A 99 5.28 -10.68 7.96
C LYS A 99 5.22 -9.18 7.65
N ARG A 100 4.14 -8.54 8.10
CA ARG A 100 3.89 -7.12 7.91
C ARG A 100 4.96 -6.26 8.59
N GLU A 101 5.44 -5.26 7.87
CA GLU A 101 6.21 -4.16 8.47
C GLU A 101 5.26 -3.10 9.05
N ASN A 102 5.77 -2.12 9.80
CA ASN A 102 4.98 -1.03 10.38
C ASN A 102 4.00 -0.40 9.34
N PRO A 103 2.68 -0.52 9.55
CA PRO A 103 1.65 -0.12 8.59
C PRO A 103 1.35 1.38 8.61
N LEU A 104 1.88 2.13 9.58
CA LEU A 104 1.55 3.53 9.79
C LEU A 104 2.08 4.44 8.67
N ASP A 105 1.45 5.59 8.55
CA ASP A 105 2.01 6.73 7.85
C ASP A 105 2.86 7.58 8.79
N CYS A 106 3.70 8.43 8.22
CA CYS A 106 4.47 9.43 8.94
C CYS A 106 4.47 10.75 8.17
N LEU A 107 4.50 11.85 8.92
CA LEU A 107 4.83 13.17 8.40
C LEU A 107 6.33 13.37 8.49
N ILE A 108 6.91 13.87 7.41
CA ILE A 108 8.30 14.35 7.36
C ILE A 108 8.25 15.84 7.15
N PHE A 109 8.84 16.59 8.07
CA PHE A 109 8.73 18.03 8.15
C PHE A 109 9.91 18.70 7.45
N LYS A 110 9.67 19.82 6.75
CA LYS A 110 10.76 20.70 6.30
C LYS A 110 11.40 21.39 7.49
N GLN A 111 10.55 21.82 8.43
CA GLN A 111 10.91 22.38 9.74
C GLN A 111 9.86 21.95 10.77
N GLY A 112 10.26 21.71 12.02
CA GLY A 112 9.38 21.21 13.08
C GLY A 112 9.39 19.69 13.22
N ASN A 113 8.52 19.15 14.08
CA ASN A 113 8.52 17.73 14.46
C ASN A 113 7.15 17.15 14.84
N SER A 114 6.06 17.90 14.74
CA SER A 114 4.72 17.39 15.03
C SER A 114 3.65 18.04 14.16
N LEU A 115 2.53 17.34 13.95
CA LEU A 115 1.37 17.86 13.22
C LEU A 115 0.84 19.16 13.85
N ASP A 116 0.80 19.23 15.19
CA ASP A 116 0.33 20.39 15.93
C ASP A 116 1.26 21.60 15.83
N SER A 117 2.56 21.38 15.57
CA SER A 117 3.53 22.47 15.41
C SER A 117 3.43 23.20 14.06
N LEU A 118 2.69 22.64 13.10
CA LEU A 118 2.51 23.24 11.77
C LEU A 118 1.65 24.50 11.85
N ALA A 119 2.14 25.57 11.24
CA ALA A 119 1.44 26.84 11.12
C ALA A 119 0.05 26.68 10.47
N ASN A 120 -0.84 27.63 10.74
CA ASN A 120 -2.14 27.66 10.06
C ASN A 120 -1.92 27.81 8.54
N GLY A 121 -2.59 27.00 7.73
CA GLY A 121 -2.41 27.02 6.28
C GLY A 121 -1.15 26.29 5.78
N ALA A 122 -0.49 25.49 6.62
CA ALA A 122 0.70 24.74 6.22
C ALA A 122 0.43 23.83 5.01
N VAL A 123 1.43 23.74 4.13
CA VAL A 123 1.36 23.02 2.86
C VAL A 123 1.85 21.59 3.02
N ILE A 124 0.95 20.61 2.86
CA ILE A 124 1.27 19.19 3.01
C ILE A 124 1.29 18.48 1.65
N GLY A 125 2.42 17.85 1.34
CA GLY A 125 2.61 17.07 0.13
C GLY A 125 2.06 15.65 0.25
N THR A 126 0.95 15.37 -0.44
CA THR A 126 0.46 14.00 -0.65
C THR A 126 -0.43 13.93 -1.90
N SER A 127 -0.23 12.89 -2.72
CA SER A 127 -1.15 12.56 -3.83
C SER A 127 -2.18 11.48 -3.47
N SER A 128 -2.21 11.02 -2.22
CA SER A 128 -3.19 10.04 -1.74
C SER A 128 -4.41 10.76 -1.19
N LEU A 129 -5.57 10.53 -1.81
CA LEU A 129 -6.84 11.13 -1.35
C LEU A 129 -7.21 10.62 0.06
N ARG A 130 -6.92 9.35 0.36
CA ARG A 130 -7.03 8.78 1.72
C ARG A 130 -6.28 9.62 2.76
N ARG A 131 -5.01 9.95 2.50
CA ARG A 131 -4.19 10.73 3.45
C ARG A 131 -4.67 12.17 3.54
N ALA A 132 -4.98 12.77 2.39
CA ALA A 132 -5.46 14.14 2.30
C ALA A 132 -6.74 14.34 3.12
N ALA A 133 -7.75 13.50 2.88
CA ALA A 133 -9.05 13.59 3.57
C ALA A 133 -8.92 13.42 5.08
N GLN A 134 -8.11 12.45 5.54
CA GLN A 134 -7.92 12.22 6.98
C GLN A 134 -7.16 13.36 7.67
N LEU A 135 -6.14 13.93 7.02
CA LEU A 135 -5.45 15.11 7.56
C LEU A 135 -6.38 16.33 7.60
N LEU A 136 -7.19 16.55 6.57
CA LEU A 136 -8.16 17.64 6.53
C LEU A 136 -9.30 17.46 7.54
N HIS A 137 -9.66 16.23 7.86
CA HIS A 137 -10.63 15.94 8.92
C HIS A 137 -10.14 16.43 10.29
N VAL A 138 -8.85 16.18 10.60
CA VAL A 138 -8.24 16.58 11.89
C VAL A 138 -7.80 18.04 11.89
N ARG A 139 -7.27 18.55 10.77
CA ARG A 139 -6.76 19.91 10.60
C ARG A 139 -7.30 20.53 9.29
N PRO A 140 -8.54 21.06 9.31
CA PRO A 140 -9.20 21.61 8.12
C PRO A 140 -8.51 22.83 7.49
N ASP A 141 -7.58 23.46 8.21
CA ASP A 141 -6.81 24.61 7.75
C ASP A 141 -5.63 24.25 6.84
N LEU A 142 -5.25 22.97 6.73
CA LEU A 142 -4.09 22.55 5.94
C LEU A 142 -4.32 22.71 4.43
N ASN A 143 -3.26 23.07 3.74
CA ASN A 143 -3.23 23.15 2.28
C ASN A 143 -2.62 21.90 1.67
N ILE A 144 -3.43 20.97 1.17
CA ILE A 144 -2.92 19.75 0.54
C ILE A 144 -2.47 20.03 -0.90
N LYS A 145 -1.20 19.75 -1.20
CA LYS A 145 -0.64 19.82 -2.56
C LYS A 145 -0.19 18.43 -3.04
N PRO A 146 -0.42 18.08 -4.32
CA PRO A 146 0.03 16.80 -4.84
C PRO A 146 1.56 16.73 -4.89
N ILE A 147 2.10 15.59 -4.49
CA ILE A 147 3.54 15.27 -4.63
C ILE A 147 3.73 13.88 -5.23
N ARG A 148 4.71 13.75 -6.13
CA ARG A 148 4.95 12.54 -6.93
C ARG A 148 6.43 12.20 -7.01
N GLY A 149 6.70 11.01 -7.53
CA GLY A 149 8.02 10.40 -7.59
C GLY A 149 8.22 9.34 -6.51
N ASN A 150 9.38 8.69 -6.57
CA ASN A 150 9.86 7.76 -5.55
C ASN A 150 10.18 8.50 -4.24
N ILE A 151 10.50 7.75 -3.18
CA ILE A 151 10.76 8.29 -1.84
C ILE A 151 11.87 9.36 -1.88
N ASP A 152 12.99 9.09 -2.55
CA ASP A 152 14.12 10.01 -2.73
C ASP A 152 13.70 11.33 -3.38
N THR A 153 12.88 11.24 -4.42
CA THR A 153 12.40 12.40 -5.17
C THR A 153 11.47 13.23 -4.31
N ARG A 154 10.59 12.61 -3.54
CA ARG A 154 9.69 13.33 -2.62
C ARG A 154 10.46 14.00 -1.49
N LEU A 155 11.47 13.34 -0.91
CA LEU A 155 12.34 13.94 0.10
C LEU A 155 13.13 15.13 -0.46
N ARG A 156 13.61 15.04 -1.70
CA ARG A 156 14.24 16.16 -2.39
C ARG A 156 13.26 17.33 -2.58
N LYS A 157 12.06 17.05 -3.08
CA LYS A 157 11.00 18.06 -3.25
C LYS A 157 10.57 18.71 -1.95
N LEU A 158 10.53 17.98 -0.83
CA LEU A 158 10.29 18.59 0.49
C LEU A 158 11.32 19.69 0.80
N ARG A 159 12.59 19.48 0.44
CA ARG A 159 13.65 20.49 0.67
C ARG A 159 13.55 21.65 -0.31
N GLU A 160 13.34 21.35 -1.58
CA GLU A 160 13.49 22.29 -2.70
C GLU A 160 12.21 23.06 -3.05
N GLU A 161 11.03 22.48 -2.83
CA GLU A 161 9.73 23.06 -3.20
C GLU A 161 8.99 23.64 -1.97
N ASP A 162 7.83 24.25 -2.21
CA ASP A 162 6.99 24.92 -1.22
C ASP A 162 6.09 23.93 -0.45
N PHE A 163 6.71 22.98 0.24
CA PHE A 163 6.06 22.08 1.19
C PHE A 163 6.56 22.34 2.62
N ASP A 164 5.66 22.32 3.58
CA ASP A 164 6.00 22.35 5.01
C ASP A 164 6.19 20.94 5.56
N ALA A 165 5.47 19.96 5.02
CA ALA A 165 5.68 18.55 5.29
C ALA A 165 5.22 17.66 4.12
N ILE A 166 5.65 16.40 4.10
CA ILE A 166 5.14 15.38 3.18
C ILE A 166 4.73 14.13 3.97
N VAL A 167 3.79 13.35 3.40
CA VAL A 167 3.35 12.09 4.03
C VAL A 167 3.95 10.88 3.31
N LEU A 168 4.62 10.00 4.05
CA LEU A 168 5.18 8.73 3.55
C LEU A 168 4.75 7.55 4.42
N ALA A 169 4.82 6.34 3.86
CA ALA A 169 4.56 5.12 4.63
C ALA A 169 5.83 4.74 5.41
N VAL A 170 5.68 4.44 6.70
CA VAL A 170 6.81 4.08 7.58
C VAL A 170 7.55 2.85 7.04
N ALA A 171 6.83 1.82 6.61
CA ALA A 171 7.42 0.62 6.01
C ALA A 171 8.37 0.90 4.82
N GLY A 172 8.07 1.92 4.01
CA GLY A 172 8.93 2.30 2.89
C GLY A 172 10.28 2.83 3.38
N LEU A 173 10.28 3.70 4.39
CA LEU A 173 11.49 4.28 4.97
C LEU A 173 12.30 3.25 5.75
N LYS A 174 11.64 2.36 6.51
CA LYS A 174 12.31 1.28 7.25
C LYS A 174 13.01 0.30 6.33
N ARG A 175 12.34 -0.15 5.26
CA ARG A 175 12.95 -1.05 4.25
C ARG A 175 14.16 -0.44 3.56
N MET A 176 14.14 0.88 3.38
CA MET A 176 15.27 1.62 2.82
C MET A 176 16.38 1.90 3.83
N ASP A 177 16.18 1.56 5.11
CA ASP A 177 17.09 1.92 6.21
C ASP A 177 17.33 3.44 6.29
N TRP A 178 16.25 4.21 6.03
CA TRP A 178 16.28 5.67 5.96
C TRP A 178 15.60 6.35 7.13
N LEU A 179 14.65 5.69 7.80
CA LEU A 179 13.83 6.31 8.84
C LEU A 179 14.69 6.96 9.94
N ASP A 180 15.67 6.20 10.46
CA ASP A 180 16.59 6.66 11.51
C ASP A 180 17.73 7.55 10.99
N LYS A 181 17.81 7.75 9.66
CA LYS A 181 18.82 8.56 8.98
C LYS A 181 18.24 9.81 8.32
N LEU A 182 16.96 10.09 8.54
CA LEU A 182 16.33 11.32 8.05
C LEU A 182 17.01 12.52 8.74
N GLU A 183 17.47 13.47 7.93
CA GLU A 183 17.95 14.77 8.44
C GLU A 183 16.78 15.63 8.93
N GLN A 184 15.60 15.41 8.36
CA GLN A 184 14.36 16.09 8.70
C GLN A 184 13.72 15.48 9.95
N GLY A 185 13.03 16.32 10.74
CA GLY A 185 12.12 15.82 11.77
C GLY A 185 11.00 14.99 11.14
N TYR A 186 10.54 13.96 11.85
CA TYR A 186 9.37 13.16 11.45
C TYR A 186 8.51 12.81 12.66
N ALA A 187 7.22 12.56 12.40
CA ALA A 187 6.28 12.06 13.40
C ALA A 187 5.44 10.94 12.77
N PHE A 188 5.23 9.86 13.52
CA PHE A 188 4.26 8.84 13.14
C PHE A 188 2.86 9.43 13.25
N LEU A 189 2.02 9.10 12.27
CA LEU A 189 0.59 9.34 12.33
C LEU A 189 -0.04 8.09 12.89
N ASP A 190 -0.58 8.18 14.10
CA ASP A 190 -1.36 7.10 14.68
C ASP A 190 -2.66 6.89 13.88
N GLU A 191 -3.32 5.76 14.12
CA GLU A 191 -4.53 5.37 13.38
C GLU A 191 -5.73 6.29 13.62
N SER A 192 -5.74 7.06 14.71
CA SER A 192 -6.80 8.06 14.94
C SER A 192 -6.60 9.32 14.09
N ILE A 193 -5.37 9.58 13.62
CA ILE A 193 -5.06 10.68 12.70
C ILE A 193 -5.11 10.20 11.24
N CYS A 194 -4.54 9.04 10.95
CA CYS A 194 -4.44 8.54 9.58
C CYS A 194 -4.47 7.01 9.53
N LEU A 195 -5.67 6.45 9.42
CA LEU A 195 -5.87 5.03 9.23
C LEU A 195 -5.14 4.54 7.95
N PRO A 196 -4.31 3.47 8.04
CA PRO A 196 -3.53 2.96 6.92
C PRO A 196 -4.34 2.59 5.68
N ALA A 197 -3.66 2.60 4.53
CA ALA A 197 -4.21 1.96 3.33
C ALA A 197 -4.27 0.44 3.53
N VAL A 198 -5.26 -0.20 2.89
CA VAL A 198 -5.37 -1.65 2.81
C VAL A 198 -4.05 -2.27 2.34
N GLY A 199 -3.55 -3.25 3.09
CA GLY A 199 -2.28 -3.92 2.83
C GLY A 199 -1.04 -3.08 3.07
N GLN A 200 -1.12 -1.85 3.60
CA GLN A 200 0.07 -1.04 3.82
C GLN A 200 1.02 -1.73 4.81
N GLY A 201 2.31 -1.81 4.46
CA GLY A 201 3.31 -2.52 5.27
C GLY A 201 3.49 -3.99 4.89
N ALA A 202 2.49 -4.64 4.28
CA ALA A 202 2.62 -6.00 3.76
C ALA A 202 3.28 -6.03 2.37
N LEU A 203 3.93 -7.15 2.06
CA LEU A 203 4.31 -7.51 0.69
C LEU A 203 3.33 -8.54 0.14
N ALA A 204 3.16 -8.56 -1.18
CA ALA A 204 2.51 -9.64 -1.90
C ALA A 204 3.54 -10.28 -2.83
N ILE A 205 3.69 -11.60 -2.75
CA ILE A 205 4.54 -12.34 -3.67
C ILE A 205 3.61 -13.07 -4.64
N GLU A 206 3.54 -12.56 -5.86
CA GLU A 206 2.64 -13.04 -6.91
C GLU A 206 3.33 -14.12 -7.76
N CYS A 207 2.61 -15.20 -8.07
CA CYS A 207 3.10 -16.26 -8.94
C CYS A 207 1.96 -16.87 -9.78
N ARG A 208 2.31 -17.78 -10.68
CA ARG A 208 1.30 -18.55 -11.43
C ARG A 208 0.64 -19.59 -10.53
N ALA A 209 -0.68 -19.70 -10.64
CA ALA A 209 -1.48 -20.63 -9.84
C ALA A 209 -1.17 -22.12 -10.14
N ASP A 210 -0.66 -22.43 -11.33
CA ASP A 210 -0.31 -23.79 -11.76
C ASP A 210 1.15 -24.19 -11.43
N ASP A 211 2.00 -23.25 -10.98
CA ASP A 211 3.40 -23.52 -10.66
C ASP A 211 3.56 -24.04 -9.23
N THR A 212 3.37 -25.36 -9.05
CA THR A 212 3.42 -26.00 -7.73
C THR A 212 4.76 -25.80 -7.02
N VAL A 213 5.88 -25.84 -7.74
CA VAL A 213 7.20 -25.72 -7.12
C VAL A 213 7.44 -24.30 -6.61
N VAL A 214 7.08 -23.27 -7.39
CA VAL A 214 7.19 -21.88 -6.93
C VAL A 214 6.24 -21.65 -5.75
N LYS A 215 5.02 -22.17 -5.78
CA LYS A 215 4.08 -22.03 -4.66
C LYS A 215 4.61 -22.64 -3.36
N GLU A 216 5.12 -23.87 -3.42
CA GLU A 216 5.69 -24.56 -2.25
C GLU A 216 6.89 -23.81 -1.68
N MET A 217 7.75 -23.28 -2.55
CA MET A 217 8.89 -22.43 -2.16
C MET A 217 8.44 -21.15 -1.46
N LEU A 218 7.45 -20.44 -2.03
CA LEU A 218 6.94 -19.20 -1.49
C LEU A 218 6.17 -19.40 -0.18
N ALA A 219 5.50 -20.55 -0.02
CA ALA A 219 4.69 -20.84 1.17
C ALA A 219 5.49 -20.74 2.48
N LEU A 220 6.80 -20.98 2.45
CA LEU A 220 7.69 -20.84 3.61
C LEU A 220 7.84 -19.40 4.11
N LEU A 221 7.47 -18.41 3.30
CA LEU A 221 7.50 -17.01 3.68
C LEU A 221 6.18 -16.51 4.26
N ASN A 222 5.12 -17.31 4.26
CA ASN A 222 3.81 -16.88 4.75
C ASN A 222 3.84 -16.59 6.26
N ASP A 223 3.23 -15.46 6.62
CA ASP A 223 2.92 -15.11 7.98
C ASP A 223 1.39 -15.17 8.16
N GLU A 224 0.92 -16.03 9.06
CA GLU A 224 -0.50 -16.33 9.23
C GLU A 224 -1.29 -15.09 9.70
N GLU A 225 -0.78 -14.37 10.70
CA GLU A 225 -1.41 -13.16 11.22
C GLU A 225 -1.54 -12.08 10.14
N THR A 226 -0.48 -11.86 9.35
CA THR A 226 -0.52 -10.92 8.23
C THR A 226 -1.49 -11.38 7.15
N ASN A 227 -1.54 -12.67 6.84
CA ASN A 227 -2.50 -13.22 5.88
C ASN A 227 -3.95 -12.97 6.30
N LEU A 228 -4.31 -13.25 7.56
CA LEU A 228 -5.66 -13.03 8.08
C LEU A 228 -6.02 -11.54 8.03
N ALA A 229 -5.14 -10.67 8.54
CA ALA A 229 -5.35 -9.22 8.56
C ALA A 229 -5.54 -8.66 7.14
N VAL A 230 -4.62 -8.95 6.23
CA VAL A 230 -4.68 -8.46 4.84
C VAL A 230 -5.89 -9.03 4.10
N THR A 231 -6.31 -10.26 4.40
CA THR A 231 -7.53 -10.84 3.80
C THR A 231 -8.77 -10.05 4.20
N ALA A 232 -8.89 -9.65 5.46
CA ALA A 232 -10.02 -8.84 5.93
C ALA A 232 -10.02 -7.45 5.27
N GLU A 233 -8.86 -6.78 5.26
CA GLU A 233 -8.68 -5.47 4.63
C GLU A 233 -9.00 -5.48 3.13
N ARG A 234 -8.54 -6.50 2.40
CA ARG A 234 -8.77 -6.63 0.95
C ARG A 234 -10.22 -7.00 0.65
N THR A 235 -10.87 -7.77 1.52
CA THR A 235 -12.30 -8.08 1.38
C THR A 235 -13.15 -6.83 1.54
N LEU A 236 -12.86 -5.99 2.54
CA LEU A 236 -13.45 -4.66 2.70
C LEU A 236 -13.26 -3.80 1.44
N LEU A 237 -12.02 -3.68 0.95
CA LEU A 237 -11.73 -2.87 -0.24
C LEU A 237 -12.52 -3.35 -1.47
N LYS A 238 -12.58 -4.67 -1.68
CA LYS A 238 -13.31 -5.27 -2.79
C LYS A 238 -14.81 -5.01 -2.68
N ALA A 239 -15.40 -5.16 -1.48
CA ALA A 239 -16.82 -4.97 -1.24
C ALA A 239 -17.27 -3.52 -1.49
N LEU A 240 -16.41 -2.55 -1.17
CA LEU A 240 -16.64 -1.12 -1.45
C LEU A 240 -16.35 -0.74 -2.92
N ASP A 241 -15.95 -1.70 -3.77
CA ASP A 241 -15.45 -1.47 -5.13
C ASP A 241 -14.35 -0.39 -5.14
N GLY A 242 -13.48 -0.43 -4.12
CA GLY A 242 -12.50 0.61 -3.85
C GLY A 242 -11.34 0.63 -4.83
N GLY A 243 -10.99 1.83 -5.30
CA GLY A 243 -9.81 2.12 -6.11
C GLY A 243 -8.91 3.19 -5.47
N CYS A 244 -7.81 3.54 -6.14
CA CYS A 244 -6.88 4.59 -5.67
C CYS A 244 -7.49 6.01 -5.70
N GLU A 245 -8.60 6.18 -6.41
CA GLU A 245 -9.37 7.41 -6.61
C GLU A 245 -10.41 7.69 -5.52
N ILE A 246 -10.54 6.80 -4.53
CA ILE A 246 -11.50 6.95 -3.43
C ILE A 246 -10.73 7.03 -2.09
N PRO A 247 -11.07 7.96 -1.18
CA PRO A 247 -10.53 8.01 0.18
C PRO A 247 -10.99 6.84 1.07
N ILE A 248 -10.52 5.63 0.77
CA ILE A 248 -10.77 4.41 1.57
C ILE A 248 -9.51 4.07 2.38
N ALA A 249 -9.71 3.71 3.64
CA ALA A 249 -8.69 3.15 4.50
C ALA A 249 -9.17 1.84 5.14
N GLY A 250 -8.23 0.99 5.51
CA GLY A 250 -8.52 -0.31 6.10
C GLY A 250 -7.28 -0.86 6.78
N HIS A 251 -7.40 -1.15 8.07
CA HIS A 251 -6.33 -1.76 8.84
C HIS A 251 -6.88 -2.80 9.81
N ALA A 252 -6.38 -4.02 9.69
CA ALA A 252 -6.67 -5.12 10.59
C ALA A 252 -5.45 -5.51 11.41
N THR A 253 -5.70 -5.90 12.64
CA THR A 253 -4.71 -6.45 13.56
C THR A 253 -5.19 -7.78 14.11
N VAL A 254 -4.26 -8.69 14.39
CA VAL A 254 -4.53 -9.96 15.07
C VAL A 254 -3.95 -9.86 16.46
N LYS A 255 -4.77 -10.09 17.49
CA LYS A 255 -4.32 -10.10 18.88
C LYS A 255 -5.01 -11.22 19.63
N ASP A 256 -4.23 -12.06 20.30
CA ASP A 256 -4.72 -13.18 21.11
C ASP A 256 -5.71 -14.09 20.35
N GLY A 257 -5.49 -14.26 19.04
CA GLY A 257 -6.35 -15.05 18.15
C GLY A 257 -7.60 -14.35 17.61
N SER A 258 -7.87 -13.10 18.02
CA SER A 258 -9.00 -12.30 17.53
C SER A 258 -8.53 -11.30 16.46
N LEU A 259 -9.29 -11.18 15.36
CA LEU A 259 -9.08 -10.15 14.36
C LEU A 259 -9.92 -8.92 14.71
N GLU A 260 -9.28 -7.76 14.74
CA GLU A 260 -9.96 -6.46 14.73
C GLU A 260 -9.71 -5.79 13.39
N LEU A 261 -10.76 -5.31 12.72
CA LEU A 261 -10.69 -4.54 11.48
C LEU A 261 -11.28 -3.14 11.70
N LYS A 262 -10.50 -2.13 11.33
CA LYS A 262 -10.94 -0.75 11.18
C LYS A 262 -11.09 -0.43 9.71
N GLY A 263 -12.25 0.06 9.30
CA GLY A 263 -12.54 0.50 7.94
C GLY A 263 -13.00 1.96 7.92
N LEU A 264 -12.66 2.69 6.86
CA LEU A 264 -13.02 4.09 6.71
C LEU A 264 -13.29 4.48 5.27
N VAL A 265 -14.31 5.32 5.08
CA VAL A 265 -14.64 6.02 3.83
C VAL A 265 -14.87 7.49 4.13
N SER A 266 -14.28 8.38 3.32
CA SER A 266 -14.44 9.83 3.49
C SER A 266 -14.61 10.58 2.18
N SER A 267 -15.19 11.78 2.23
CA SER A 267 -15.13 12.75 1.13
C SER A 267 -13.70 13.30 0.99
N VAL A 268 -13.34 13.79 -0.19
CA VAL A 268 -11.97 14.29 -0.45
C VAL A 268 -11.57 15.45 0.47
N ASP A 269 -12.55 16.25 0.88
CA ASP A 269 -12.36 17.38 1.80
C ASP A 269 -12.41 16.99 3.28
N GLY A 270 -12.59 15.70 3.60
CA GLY A 270 -12.60 15.18 4.97
C GLY A 270 -13.85 15.52 5.79
N LYS A 271 -14.88 16.14 5.20
CA LYS A 271 -16.10 16.54 5.92
C LYS A 271 -17.06 15.38 6.16
N LEU A 272 -17.29 14.54 5.16
CA LEU A 272 -17.98 13.28 5.34
C LEU A 272 -16.94 12.24 5.73
N PHE A 273 -17.15 11.58 6.86
CA PHE A 273 -16.15 10.70 7.47
C PHE A 273 -16.87 9.57 8.21
N TYR A 274 -16.84 8.38 7.61
CA TYR A 274 -17.45 7.18 8.18
C TYR A 274 -16.34 6.22 8.55
N GLN A 275 -16.34 5.79 9.81
CA GLN A 275 -15.36 4.84 10.33
C GLN A 275 -16.09 3.79 11.16
N ILE A 276 -15.71 2.53 10.93
CA ILE A 276 -16.23 1.36 11.63
C ILE A 276 -15.05 0.58 12.19
N THR A 277 -15.20 0.07 13.41
CA THR A 277 -14.29 -0.90 14.03
C THR A 277 -15.10 -2.10 14.44
N GLU A 278 -14.67 -3.29 14.03
CA GLU A 278 -15.35 -4.55 14.36
C GLU A 278 -14.33 -5.64 14.65
N GLN A 279 -14.74 -6.64 15.43
CA GLN A 279 -13.94 -7.82 15.73
C GLN A 279 -14.61 -9.08 15.20
N GLY A 280 -13.81 -10.05 14.78
CA GLY A 280 -14.29 -11.34 14.27
C GLY A 280 -13.18 -12.37 14.16
N GLU A 281 -13.54 -13.59 13.76
CA GLU A 281 -12.58 -14.69 13.56
C GLU A 281 -12.38 -14.98 12.06
N ASP A 282 -13.44 -14.93 11.26
CA ASP A 282 -13.34 -15.11 9.81
C ASP A 282 -13.00 -13.76 9.14
N PRO A 283 -11.83 -13.63 8.50
CA PRO A 283 -11.40 -12.35 7.93
C PRO A 283 -12.29 -11.89 6.78
N LYS A 284 -12.87 -12.80 5.99
CA LYS A 284 -13.74 -12.44 4.87
C LYS A 284 -15.10 -11.95 5.38
N ALA A 285 -15.69 -12.67 6.34
CA ALA A 285 -16.94 -12.26 6.96
C ALA A 285 -16.80 -10.90 7.64
N LEU A 286 -15.70 -10.69 8.37
CA LEU A 286 -15.38 -9.41 9.01
C LEU A 286 -15.23 -8.27 7.99
N GLY A 287 -14.48 -8.51 6.91
CA GLY A 287 -14.31 -7.52 5.83
C GLY A 287 -15.63 -7.12 5.16
N LEU A 288 -16.54 -8.07 4.95
CA LEU A 288 -17.87 -7.82 4.41
C LEU A 288 -18.75 -7.04 5.40
N SER A 289 -18.76 -7.44 6.68
CA SER A 289 -19.57 -6.79 7.72
C SER A 289 -19.20 -5.31 7.88
N VAL A 290 -17.90 -5.00 7.94
CA VAL A 290 -17.41 -3.61 8.01
C VAL A 290 -17.81 -2.82 6.77
N ALA A 291 -17.73 -3.43 5.57
CA ALA A 291 -18.15 -2.78 4.33
C ALA A 291 -19.65 -2.46 4.32
N ASP A 292 -20.49 -3.42 4.72
CA ASP A 292 -21.95 -3.26 4.77
C ASP A 292 -22.36 -2.14 5.75
N GLN A 293 -21.71 -2.06 6.92
CA GLN A 293 -21.94 -0.98 7.88
C GLN A 293 -21.53 0.39 7.32
N LEU A 294 -20.38 0.49 6.66
CA LEU A 294 -19.96 1.73 6.00
C LEU A 294 -20.95 2.13 4.90
N ILE A 295 -21.46 1.18 4.12
CA ILE A 295 -22.49 1.42 3.10
C ILE A 295 -23.79 1.95 3.74
N GLN A 296 -24.23 1.38 4.85
CA GLN A 296 -25.41 1.84 5.59
C GLN A 296 -25.25 3.27 6.13
N LEU A 297 -24.03 3.71 6.42
CA LEU A 297 -23.72 5.08 6.85
C LEU A 297 -23.69 6.11 5.72
N GLY A 298 -23.71 5.67 4.45
CA GLY A 298 -23.68 6.55 3.28
C GLY A 298 -22.37 6.54 2.49
N ALA A 299 -21.51 5.53 2.70
CA ALA A 299 -20.27 5.41 1.94
C ALA A 299 -20.51 5.29 0.42
N LYS A 300 -21.63 4.69 0.00
CA LYS A 300 -21.93 4.46 -1.41
C LYS A 300 -22.15 5.77 -2.18
N GLU A 301 -22.82 6.73 -1.57
CA GLU A 301 -23.08 8.06 -2.13
C GLU A 301 -21.78 8.84 -2.27
N VAL A 302 -20.88 8.75 -1.28
CA VAL A 302 -19.55 9.36 -1.35
C VAL A 302 -18.74 8.74 -2.50
N ILE A 303 -18.73 7.42 -2.59
CA ILE A 303 -18.00 6.69 -3.65
C ILE A 303 -18.52 7.07 -5.04
N GLN A 304 -19.84 7.05 -5.24
CA GLN A 304 -20.46 7.35 -6.52
C GLN A 304 -20.23 8.81 -6.92
N GLY A 305 -20.40 9.74 -5.98
CA GLY A 305 -20.18 11.17 -6.24
C GLY A 305 -18.75 11.50 -6.66
N LEU A 306 -17.75 10.70 -6.27
CA LEU A 306 -16.38 10.87 -6.75
C LEU A 306 -16.18 10.32 -8.16
N ARG A 307 -16.82 9.20 -8.50
CA ARG A 307 -16.70 8.58 -9.82
C ARG A 307 -17.35 9.42 -10.92
N ASP A 308 -18.47 10.06 -10.61
CA ASP A 308 -19.19 10.91 -11.58
C ASP A 308 -18.45 12.23 -11.87
N ASN A 309 -17.45 12.59 -11.06
CA ASN A 309 -16.67 13.82 -11.15
C ASN A 309 -15.24 13.61 -11.75
N VAL A 310 -14.92 12.40 -12.22
CA VAL A 310 -13.65 12.05 -12.91
C VAL A 310 -13.90 11.93 -14.40
#